data_AF-A0A1Z5HBP4-F1
#
_entry.id   AF-A0A1Z5HBP4-F1
#
_cell.length_a   1.000
_cell.length_b   1.000
_cell.length_c   1.000
_cell.angle_alpha   90.00
_cell.angle_beta   90.00
_cell.angle_gamma   90.00
#
_symmetry.space_group_name_H-M   'P 1'
#
loop_
_entity.id
_entity.type
_entity.pdbx_description
1 polymer ?
#
loop_
_entity_poly.entity_id
_entity_poly.type
_entity_poly.pdbx_seq_one_letter_code
_entity_poly.pdbx_strand_id
1 'polypeptide(L)'
;MVEIVDFPTPPLEQTKNQTSIIITSLFYNCVNRYSPAIAVKAKSQKRETNKSWRMDETYIKVKGQWTYLYRAVDSHGDTLDFMLSERRDEEAATAFFKQTINNNGFPDKVVMDKSGANYAGLANINLLLILAGFATMIDILQVKYLNNIIEQDHRFIKKITKPMMGFKAFHSDQATIDEIETAHMIRKGQLSEENIPAYKQFMALAG
;
A
#
# COMPACT_ATOMS: atom_id res chain seq x y z
N MET A 1 39.44 -0.79 49.13
CA MET A 1 38.08 -0.29 48.86
C MET A 1 37.99 -0.09 47.36
N VAL A 2 37.11 -0.86 46.70
CA VAL A 2 36.72 -0.90 45.28
C VAL A 2 37.82 -1.20 44.25
N GLU A 3 37.90 -2.46 43.79
CA GLU A 3 38.56 -2.85 42.55
C GLU A 3 37.78 -2.26 41.36
N ILE A 4 38.45 -1.48 40.52
CA ILE A 4 37.93 -1.07 39.22
C ILE A 4 38.07 -2.29 38.31
N VAL A 5 36.96 -2.99 38.10
CA VAL A 5 36.89 -4.08 37.11
C VAL A 5 36.87 -3.42 35.74
N ASP A 6 38.00 -3.43 35.04
CA ASP A 6 38.06 -3.08 33.62
C ASP A 6 37.23 -4.09 32.83
N PHE A 7 36.01 -3.71 32.47
CA PHE A 7 35.23 -4.47 31.50
C PHE A 7 35.92 -4.33 30.14
N PRO A 8 36.28 -5.44 29.47
CA PRO A 8 36.93 -5.35 28.17
C PRO A 8 36.01 -4.62 27.20
N THR A 9 36.50 -3.51 26.62
CA THR A 9 35.83 -2.83 25.51
C THR A 9 35.61 -3.83 24.38
N PRO A 10 34.36 -4.10 23.97
CA PRO A 10 34.09 -5.09 22.95
C PRO A 10 34.73 -4.68 21.61
N PRO A 11 35.23 -5.64 20.81
CA PRO A 11 35.87 -5.35 19.53
C PRO A 11 34.97 -4.51 18.61
N LEU A 12 35.58 -3.63 17.82
CA LEU A 12 34.89 -2.72 16.86
C LEU A 12 33.89 -3.44 15.92
N GLU A 13 34.09 -4.71 15.64
CA GLU A 13 33.14 -5.55 14.89
C GLU A 13 31.90 -5.92 15.69
N GLN A 14 32.03 -6.26 16.98
CA GLN A 14 30.89 -6.54 17.85
C GLN A 14 30.05 -5.29 18.09
N THR A 15 30.69 -4.13 18.28
CA THR A 15 29.98 -2.86 18.43
C THR A 15 29.25 -2.46 17.13
N LYS A 16 29.89 -2.55 15.96
CA LYS A 16 29.20 -2.33 14.67
C LYS A 16 28.02 -3.28 14.46
N ASN A 17 28.17 -4.56 14.80
CA ASN A 17 27.11 -5.55 14.65
C ASN A 17 25.96 -5.28 15.63
N GLN A 18 26.26 -4.91 16.87
CA GLN A 18 25.27 -4.60 17.89
C GLN A 18 24.56 -3.27 17.62
N THR A 19 25.28 -2.24 17.15
CA THR A 19 24.69 -0.98 16.67
C THR A 19 23.81 -1.23 15.43
N SER A 20 24.22 -2.08 14.50
CA SER A 20 23.42 -2.46 13.33
C SER A 20 22.14 -3.19 13.74
N ILE A 21 22.21 -4.13 14.69
CA ILE A 21 21.06 -4.85 15.23
C ILE A 21 20.10 -3.89 15.96
N ILE A 22 20.63 -2.97 16.77
CA ILE A 22 19.83 -1.97 17.49
C ILE A 22 19.14 -1.02 16.50
N ILE A 23 19.85 -0.49 15.51
CA ILE A 23 19.27 0.38 14.47
C ILE A 23 18.18 -0.37 13.68
N THR A 24 18.44 -1.61 13.28
CA THR A 24 17.48 -2.43 12.52
C THR A 24 16.21 -2.71 13.33
N SER A 25 16.35 -3.02 14.62
CA SER A 25 15.20 -3.28 15.51
C SER A 25 14.40 -2.01 15.85
N LEU A 26 15.07 -0.88 16.05
CA LEU A 26 14.42 0.41 16.24
C LEU A 26 13.66 0.86 14.99
N PHE A 27 14.28 0.73 13.81
CA PHE A 27 13.62 1.01 12.53
C PHE A 27 12.37 0.14 12.35
N TYR A 28 12.51 -1.18 12.52
CA TYR A 28 11.38 -2.12 12.44
C TYR A 28 10.22 -1.75 13.38
N ASN A 29 10.53 -1.40 14.63
CA ASN A 29 9.52 -1.00 15.61
C ASN A 29 8.86 0.34 15.26
N CYS A 30 9.61 1.31 14.73
CA CYS A 30 9.05 2.57 14.25
C CYS A 30 8.10 2.36 13.08
N VAL A 31 8.48 1.58 12.07
CA VAL A 31 7.64 1.28 10.91
C VAL A 31 6.32 0.67 11.36
N ASN A 32 6.38 -0.37 12.20
CA ASN A 32 5.17 -1.04 12.68
C ASN A 32 4.25 -0.14 13.51
N ARG A 33 4.82 0.85 14.20
CA ARG A 33 4.07 1.76 15.07
C ARG A 33 3.47 2.94 14.32
N TYR A 34 4.21 3.54 13.40
CA TYR A 34 3.86 4.83 12.82
C TYR A 34 3.33 4.75 11.39
N SER A 35 3.81 3.80 10.58
CA SER A 35 3.44 3.72 9.17
C SER A 35 1.94 3.59 8.90
N PRO A 36 1.15 2.82 9.68
CA PRO A 36 -0.29 2.76 9.46
C PRO A 36 -0.99 4.11 9.65
N ALA A 37 -0.63 4.85 10.71
CA ALA A 37 -1.21 6.17 10.97
C ALA A 37 -0.79 7.20 9.91
N ILE A 38 0.47 7.15 9.49
CA ILE A 38 1.01 7.97 8.41
C ILE A 38 0.26 7.71 7.09
N ALA A 39 0.02 6.44 6.75
CA ALA A 39 -0.69 6.08 5.53
C ALA A 39 -2.15 6.53 5.54
N VAL A 40 -2.84 6.43 6.68
CA VAL A 40 -4.20 6.98 6.83
C VAL A 40 -4.21 8.49 6.58
N LYS A 41 -3.25 9.23 7.14
CA LYS A 41 -3.13 10.67 6.92
C LYS A 41 -2.73 11.02 5.48
N ALA A 42 -1.86 10.24 4.86
CA ALA A 42 -1.52 10.39 3.45
C ALA A 42 -2.75 10.22 2.57
N LYS A 43 -3.55 9.17 2.81
CA LYS A 43 -4.79 8.90 2.06
C LYS A 43 -5.82 10.02 2.22
N SER A 44 -5.90 10.67 3.38
CA SER A 44 -6.83 11.78 3.61
C SER A 44 -6.34 13.14 3.08
N GLN A 45 -5.04 13.34 2.95
CA GLN A 45 -4.43 14.61 2.49
C GLN A 45 -4.06 14.62 1.01
N LYS A 46 -4.19 13.49 0.31
CA LYS A 46 -3.85 13.42 -1.11
C LYS A 46 -4.79 14.27 -1.96
N ARG A 47 -4.28 14.74 -3.09
CA ARG A 47 -5.07 15.41 -4.13
C ARG A 47 -6.21 14.53 -4.63
N GLU A 48 -7.27 15.18 -5.12
CA GLU A 48 -8.38 14.48 -5.77
C GLU A 48 -7.87 13.71 -7.01
N THR A 49 -8.43 12.51 -7.20
CA THR A 49 -8.10 11.61 -8.30
C THR A 49 -9.23 11.58 -9.31
N ASN A 50 -8.97 11.22 -10.55
CA ASN A 50 -10.06 11.13 -11.54
C ASN A 50 -10.97 9.92 -11.30
N LYS A 51 -12.15 9.96 -11.94
CA LYS A 51 -13.19 8.92 -11.83
C LYS A 51 -12.99 7.72 -12.77
N SER A 52 -11.83 7.61 -13.42
CA SER A 52 -11.50 6.48 -14.30
C SER A 52 -10.44 5.60 -13.64
N TRP A 53 -10.88 4.55 -12.99
CA TRP A 53 -10.02 3.72 -12.16
C TRP A 53 -9.47 2.51 -12.92
N ARG A 54 -8.32 2.02 -12.47
CA ARG A 54 -7.74 0.73 -12.81
C ARG A 54 -7.52 -0.03 -11.52
N MET A 55 -8.03 -1.24 -11.46
CA MET A 55 -7.99 -2.07 -10.26
C MET A 55 -7.53 -3.47 -10.62
N ASP A 56 -6.55 -3.96 -9.88
CA ASP A 56 -5.94 -5.26 -10.10
C ASP A 56 -5.23 -5.70 -8.82
N GLU A 57 -5.03 -7.01 -8.70
CA GLU A 57 -4.29 -7.63 -7.61
C GLU A 57 -2.89 -8.05 -8.05
N THR A 58 -1.96 -8.02 -7.12
CA THR A 58 -0.62 -8.56 -7.36
C THR A 58 -0.16 -9.43 -6.21
N TYR A 59 0.55 -10.50 -6.54
CA TYR A 59 1.09 -11.40 -5.53
C TYR A 59 2.31 -10.77 -4.85
N ILE A 60 2.35 -10.81 -3.53
CA ILE A 60 3.52 -10.48 -2.72
C ILE A 60 3.79 -11.59 -1.70
N LYS A 61 5.05 -11.79 -1.33
CA LYS A 61 5.45 -12.85 -0.40
C LYS A 61 5.51 -12.32 1.03
N VAL A 62 4.72 -12.91 1.91
CA VAL A 62 4.57 -12.56 3.33
C VAL A 62 4.83 -13.85 4.13
N LYS A 63 5.85 -13.85 5.00
CA LYS A 63 6.31 -15.04 5.75
C LYS A 63 6.55 -16.29 4.92
N GLY A 64 7.05 -16.13 3.70
CA GLY A 64 7.23 -17.25 2.80
C GLY A 64 5.95 -17.76 2.13
N GLN A 65 4.78 -17.21 2.46
CA GLN A 65 3.48 -17.49 1.84
C GLN A 65 3.13 -16.43 0.80
N TRP A 66 2.41 -16.82 -0.25
CA TRP A 66 1.89 -15.88 -1.23
C TRP A 66 0.61 -15.23 -0.71
N THR A 67 0.56 -13.91 -0.77
CA THR A 67 -0.61 -13.08 -0.42
C THR A 67 -0.93 -12.15 -1.57
N TYR A 68 -2.12 -11.56 -1.55
CA TYR A 68 -2.66 -10.72 -2.62
C TYR A 68 -2.74 -9.27 -2.16
N LEU A 69 -1.96 -8.41 -2.80
CA LEU A 69 -2.05 -6.97 -2.66
C LEU A 69 -2.99 -6.43 -3.72
N TYR A 70 -4.21 -6.09 -3.31
CA TYR A 70 -5.16 -5.37 -4.13
C TYR A 70 -4.73 -3.91 -4.25
N ARG A 71 -4.81 -3.35 -5.46
CA ARG A 71 -4.43 -1.98 -5.74
C ARG A 71 -5.44 -1.31 -6.65
N ALA A 72 -5.57 0.00 -6.46
CA ALA A 72 -6.38 0.86 -7.28
C ALA A 72 -5.55 2.09 -7.64
N VAL A 73 -5.50 2.41 -8.92
CA VAL A 73 -4.92 3.65 -9.44
C VAL A 73 -5.86 4.33 -10.41
N ASP A 74 -5.79 5.64 -10.53
CA ASP A 74 -6.58 6.39 -11.49
C ASP A 74 -5.98 6.31 -12.91
N SER A 75 -6.57 7.01 -13.87
CA SER A 75 -6.10 6.98 -15.26
C SER A 75 -4.76 7.67 -15.52
N HIS A 76 -4.25 8.45 -14.57
CA HIS A 76 -2.92 9.05 -14.59
C HIS A 76 -1.89 8.22 -13.80
N GLY A 77 -2.32 7.11 -13.19
CA GLY A 77 -1.47 6.26 -12.36
C GLY A 77 -1.39 6.72 -10.91
N ASP A 78 -2.26 7.64 -10.48
CA ASP A 78 -2.32 8.07 -9.10
C ASP A 78 -2.97 7.00 -8.21
N THR A 79 -2.30 6.63 -7.12
CA THR A 79 -2.80 5.71 -6.10
C THR A 79 -4.14 6.16 -5.50
N LEU A 80 -5.17 5.35 -5.69
CA LEU A 80 -6.48 5.49 -5.06
C LEU A 80 -6.48 4.79 -3.71
N ASP A 81 -6.18 3.50 -3.68
CA ASP A 81 -6.12 2.72 -2.46
C ASP A 81 -5.35 1.41 -2.68
N PHE A 82 -5.07 0.72 -1.59
CA PHE A 82 -4.45 -0.60 -1.57
C PHE A 82 -4.90 -1.38 -0.34
N MET A 83 -4.92 -2.70 -0.45
CA MET A 83 -5.33 -3.60 0.63
C MET A 83 -4.62 -4.95 0.50
N LEU A 84 -4.05 -5.44 1.60
CA LEU A 84 -3.46 -6.77 1.65
C LEU A 84 -4.52 -7.80 2.07
N SER A 85 -4.57 -8.92 1.36
CA SER A 85 -5.45 -10.05 1.64
C SER A 85 -4.69 -11.36 1.53
N GLU A 86 -4.99 -12.31 2.40
CA GLU A 86 -4.49 -13.68 2.28
C GLU A 86 -5.23 -14.46 1.18
N ARG A 87 -6.43 -14.02 0.79
CA ARG A 87 -7.32 -14.72 -0.14
C ARG A 87 -7.58 -13.88 -1.39
N ARG A 88 -7.69 -14.57 -2.52
CA ARG A 88 -8.13 -14.00 -3.80
C ARG A 88 -9.52 -14.50 -4.11
N ASP A 89 -10.51 -13.86 -3.51
CA ASP A 89 -11.92 -14.18 -3.68
C ASP A 89 -12.77 -12.92 -3.83
N GLU A 90 -14.05 -13.16 -4.12
CA GLU A 90 -15.06 -12.13 -4.31
C GLU A 90 -15.27 -11.27 -3.06
N GLU A 91 -15.16 -11.87 -1.87
CA GLU A 91 -15.31 -11.15 -0.60
C GLU A 91 -14.18 -10.12 -0.43
N ALA A 92 -12.93 -10.55 -0.62
CA ALA A 92 -11.77 -9.64 -0.59
C ALA A 92 -11.87 -8.55 -1.66
N ALA A 93 -12.24 -8.91 -2.89
CA ALA A 93 -12.43 -7.92 -3.96
C ALA A 93 -13.53 -6.91 -3.59
N THR A 94 -14.68 -7.38 -3.12
CA THR A 94 -15.81 -6.52 -2.70
C THR A 94 -15.42 -5.59 -1.56
N ALA A 95 -14.71 -6.10 -0.54
CA ALA A 95 -14.21 -5.31 0.57
C ALA A 95 -13.27 -4.19 0.06
N PHE A 96 -12.36 -4.53 -0.86
CA PHE A 96 -11.46 -3.55 -1.46
C PHE A 96 -12.20 -2.47 -2.26
N PHE A 97 -13.21 -2.84 -3.06
CA PHE A 97 -14.04 -1.87 -3.78
C PHE A 97 -14.76 -0.92 -2.81
N LYS A 98 -15.40 -1.45 -1.75
CA LYS A 98 -16.06 -0.63 -0.73
C LYS A 98 -15.09 0.35 -0.07
N GLN A 99 -13.92 -0.14 0.33
CA GLN A 99 -12.87 0.69 0.92
C GLN A 99 -12.45 1.82 -0.04
N THR A 100 -12.16 1.47 -1.30
CA THR A 100 -11.70 2.43 -2.31
C THR A 100 -12.75 3.50 -2.58
N ILE A 101 -14.03 3.12 -2.70
CA ILE A 101 -15.16 4.03 -2.90
C ILE A 101 -15.35 4.95 -1.69
N ASN A 102 -15.30 4.40 -0.47
CA ASN A 102 -15.45 5.20 0.75
C ASN A 102 -14.35 6.27 0.87
N ASN A 103 -13.13 5.95 0.42
CA ASN A 103 -11.97 6.84 0.54
C ASN A 103 -11.84 7.84 -0.62
N ASN A 104 -12.39 7.54 -1.80
CA ASN A 104 -12.14 8.32 -3.03
C ASN A 104 -13.41 8.78 -3.75
N GLY A 105 -14.59 8.45 -3.24
CA GLY A 105 -15.86 8.68 -3.93
C GLY A 105 -16.17 7.64 -5.01
N PHE A 106 -17.22 7.89 -5.79
CA PHE A 106 -17.68 6.95 -6.82
C PHE A 106 -16.95 7.14 -8.16
N PRO A 107 -16.46 6.05 -8.78
CA PRO A 107 -15.93 6.10 -10.13
C PRO A 107 -17.05 6.11 -11.18
N ASP A 108 -16.76 6.68 -12.34
CA ASP A 108 -17.60 6.54 -13.52
C ASP A 108 -17.31 5.20 -14.21
N LYS A 109 -16.04 4.79 -14.24
CA LYS A 109 -15.59 3.56 -14.90
C LYS A 109 -14.43 2.90 -14.16
N VAL A 110 -14.42 1.58 -14.14
CA VAL A 110 -13.34 0.75 -13.59
C VAL A 110 -12.83 -0.18 -14.68
N VAL A 111 -11.53 -0.08 -14.95
CA VAL A 111 -10.80 -1.01 -15.80
C VAL A 111 -10.15 -2.08 -14.91
N MET A 112 -10.28 -3.34 -15.30
CA MET A 112 -9.72 -4.48 -14.56
C MET A 112 -9.22 -5.57 -15.51
N ASP A 113 -8.37 -6.45 -15.01
CA ASP A 113 -8.04 -7.68 -15.73
C ASP A 113 -9.23 -8.66 -15.71
N LYS A 114 -9.16 -9.72 -16.53
CA LYS A 114 -10.19 -10.76 -16.66
C LYS A 114 -10.29 -11.68 -15.44
N SER A 115 -10.15 -11.17 -14.22
CA SER A 115 -10.32 -11.94 -12.99
C SER A 115 -11.80 -12.05 -12.62
N GLY A 116 -12.27 -13.29 -12.39
CA GLY A 116 -13.66 -13.55 -12.03
C GLY A 116 -14.04 -12.93 -10.68
N ALA A 117 -13.13 -12.95 -9.70
CA ALA A 117 -13.34 -12.38 -8.38
C ALA A 117 -13.56 -10.86 -8.42
N ASN A 118 -12.74 -10.12 -9.20
CA ASN A 118 -12.93 -8.68 -9.28
C ASN A 118 -14.23 -8.34 -10.01
N TYR A 119 -14.56 -9.07 -11.10
CA TYR A 119 -15.81 -8.85 -11.82
C TYR A 119 -17.02 -9.08 -10.91
N ALA A 120 -17.03 -10.19 -10.16
CA ALA A 120 -18.08 -10.50 -9.20
C ALA A 120 -18.18 -9.44 -8.10
N GLY A 121 -17.04 -8.99 -7.55
CA GLY A 121 -17.01 -7.93 -6.55
C GLY A 121 -17.61 -6.62 -7.06
N LEU A 122 -17.30 -6.19 -8.28
CA LEU A 122 -17.85 -4.97 -8.86
C LEU A 122 -19.32 -5.12 -9.28
N ALA A 123 -19.72 -6.30 -9.75
CA ALA A 123 -21.13 -6.62 -10.00
C ALA A 123 -21.97 -6.53 -8.71
N ASN A 124 -21.43 -6.99 -7.57
CA ASN A 124 -22.07 -6.83 -6.27
C ASN A 124 -22.23 -5.36 -5.87
N ILE A 125 -21.22 -4.51 -6.14
CA ILE A 125 -21.34 -3.07 -5.90
C ILE A 125 -22.46 -2.46 -6.75
N ASN A 126 -22.51 -2.76 -8.05
CA ASN A 126 -23.59 -2.27 -8.92
C ASN A 126 -24.97 -2.77 -8.46
N LEU A 127 -25.07 -4.02 -7.99
CA LEU A 127 -26.31 -4.54 -7.41
C LEU A 127 -26.71 -3.76 -6.14
N LEU A 128 -25.77 -3.50 -5.23
CA LEU A 128 -26.02 -2.72 -4.03
C LEU A 128 -26.45 -1.28 -4.36
N LEU A 129 -25.89 -0.67 -5.40
CA LEU A 129 -26.29 0.65 -5.88
C LEU A 129 -27.72 0.67 -6.39
N ILE A 130 -28.12 -0.33 -7.17
CA ILE A 130 -29.50 -0.48 -7.65
C ILE A 130 -30.45 -0.65 -6.47
N LEU A 131 -30.12 -1.52 -5.51
CA LEU A 131 -30.92 -1.76 -4.31
C LEU A 131 -31.06 -0.51 -3.43
N ALA A 132 -30.04 0.35 -3.41
CA ALA A 132 -30.05 1.62 -2.70
C ALA A 132 -30.74 2.76 -3.49
N GLY A 133 -31.25 2.50 -4.71
CA GLY A 133 -32.01 3.46 -5.51
C GLY A 133 -31.17 4.43 -6.34
N PHE A 134 -29.87 4.16 -6.54
CA PHE A 134 -29.04 4.96 -7.42
C PHE A 134 -29.36 4.69 -8.90
N ALA A 135 -29.47 5.75 -9.69
CA ALA A 135 -29.77 5.67 -11.13
C ALA A 135 -28.55 5.42 -12.02
N THR A 136 -27.34 5.50 -11.45
CA THR A 136 -26.07 5.37 -12.18
C THR A 136 -25.31 4.14 -11.71
N MET A 137 -24.84 3.35 -12.66
CA MET A 137 -23.95 2.21 -12.44
C MET A 137 -22.51 2.58 -12.78
N ILE A 138 -21.57 1.81 -12.25
CA ILE A 138 -20.16 1.90 -12.61
C ILE A 138 -19.93 1.10 -13.90
N ASP A 139 -19.32 1.73 -14.91
CA ASP A 139 -18.93 1.05 -16.15
C ASP A 139 -17.78 0.06 -15.89
N ILE A 140 -17.98 -1.21 -16.21
CA ILE A 140 -16.98 -2.27 -16.03
C ILE A 140 -16.28 -2.53 -17.37
N LEU A 141 -14.96 -2.33 -17.42
CA LEU A 141 -14.15 -2.47 -18.63
C LEU A 141 -13.05 -3.52 -18.45
N GLN A 142 -12.97 -4.48 -19.38
CA GLN A 142 -11.90 -5.49 -19.45
C GLN A 142 -11.02 -5.25 -20.68
N VAL A 143 -10.22 -4.18 -20.63
CA VAL A 143 -9.44 -3.69 -21.78
C VAL A 143 -7.95 -3.81 -21.49
N LYS A 144 -7.29 -4.78 -22.13
CA LYS A 144 -5.89 -5.14 -21.86
C LYS A 144 -4.92 -3.95 -21.87
N TYR A 145 -5.01 -3.07 -22.87
CA TYR A 145 -4.06 -1.95 -22.99
C TYR A 145 -4.26 -0.87 -21.92
N LEU A 146 -5.46 -0.75 -21.33
CA LEU A 146 -5.72 0.19 -20.23
C LEU A 146 -5.15 -0.32 -18.89
N ASN A 147 -4.94 -1.64 -18.76
CA ASN A 147 -4.30 -2.25 -17.59
C ASN A 147 -2.79 -2.00 -17.53
N ASN A 148 -2.15 -1.55 -18.61
CA ASN A 148 -0.71 -1.26 -18.62
C ASN A 148 -0.26 -0.30 -17.50
N ILE A 149 -1.12 0.64 -17.10
CA ILE A 149 -0.83 1.61 -16.03
C ILE A 149 -0.73 0.91 -14.66
N ILE A 150 -1.70 0.04 -14.33
CA ILE A 150 -1.65 -0.70 -13.06
C ILE A 150 -0.58 -1.79 -13.07
N GLU A 151 -0.33 -2.43 -14.22
CA GLU A 151 0.79 -3.35 -14.39
C GLU A 151 2.14 -2.64 -14.18
N GLN A 152 2.27 -1.38 -14.62
CA GLN A 152 3.46 -0.58 -14.37
C GLN A 152 3.61 -0.23 -12.89
N ASP A 153 2.51 0.13 -12.23
CA ASP A 153 2.47 0.39 -10.79
C ASP A 153 2.89 -0.86 -9.97
N HIS A 154 2.46 -2.05 -10.41
CA HIS A 154 2.90 -3.33 -9.84
C HIS A 154 4.42 -3.53 -9.90
N ARG A 155 5.08 -3.02 -10.95
CA ARG A 155 6.55 -3.16 -11.07
C ARG A 155 7.28 -2.42 -9.95
N PHE A 156 6.77 -1.28 -9.50
CA PHE A 156 7.37 -0.52 -8.40
C PHE A 156 7.37 -1.34 -7.10
N ILE A 157 6.20 -1.79 -6.67
CA ILE A 157 6.07 -2.54 -5.41
C ILE A 157 6.83 -3.86 -5.47
N LYS A 158 6.80 -4.56 -6.61
CA LYS A 158 7.57 -5.81 -6.79
C LYS A 158 9.07 -5.55 -6.76
N LYS A 159 9.57 -4.42 -7.26
CA LYS A 159 10.99 -4.09 -7.21
C LYS A 159 11.47 -3.91 -5.77
N ILE A 160 10.64 -3.34 -4.90
CA ILE A 160 10.97 -3.11 -3.49
C ILE A 160 10.81 -4.39 -2.66
N THR A 161 9.74 -5.14 -2.89
CA THR A 161 9.40 -6.30 -2.04
C THR A 161 10.14 -7.59 -2.40
N LYS A 162 10.53 -7.79 -3.68
CA LYS A 162 11.32 -8.96 -4.11
C LYS A 162 12.63 -9.17 -3.33
N PRO A 163 13.50 -8.16 -3.15
CA PRO A 163 14.77 -8.34 -2.43
C PRO A 163 14.60 -8.56 -0.92
N MET A 164 13.43 -8.25 -0.34
CA MET A 164 13.17 -8.41 1.10
C MET A 164 13.05 -9.88 1.55
N MET A 165 13.13 -10.84 0.62
CA MET A 165 13.03 -12.31 0.87
C MET A 165 11.76 -12.76 1.62
N GLY A 166 10.72 -11.91 1.59
CA GLY A 166 9.47 -12.13 2.31
C GLY A 166 9.52 -11.50 3.70
N PHE A 167 8.41 -10.88 4.08
CA PHE A 167 8.33 -10.19 5.36
C PHE A 167 8.11 -11.16 6.54
N LYS A 168 8.39 -10.74 7.78
CA LYS A 168 8.42 -11.63 8.96
C LYS A 168 7.09 -11.71 9.73
N ALA A 169 6.14 -10.78 9.56
CA ALA A 169 4.93 -10.67 10.40
C ALA A 169 3.78 -9.93 9.70
N PHE A 170 2.63 -10.55 9.36
CA PHE A 170 1.55 -9.92 8.57
C PHE A 170 1.20 -8.45 8.94
N HIS A 171 1.06 -8.12 10.23
CA HIS A 171 0.84 -6.72 10.67
C HIS A 171 2.04 -5.81 10.39
N SER A 172 3.26 -6.31 10.58
CA SER A 172 4.47 -5.61 10.17
C SER A 172 4.55 -5.46 8.65
N ASP A 173 4.03 -6.44 7.92
CA ASP A 173 4.04 -6.45 6.47
C ASP A 173 3.05 -5.39 5.95
N GLN A 174 1.86 -5.30 6.53
CA GLN A 174 0.92 -4.22 6.26
C GLN A 174 1.54 -2.85 6.57
N ALA A 175 2.18 -2.68 7.73
CA ALA A 175 2.84 -1.42 8.09
C ALA A 175 4.00 -1.08 7.12
N THR A 176 4.74 -2.08 6.64
CA THR A 176 5.80 -1.86 5.66
C THR A 176 5.23 -1.51 4.29
N ILE A 177 4.13 -2.14 3.87
CA ILE A 177 3.41 -1.79 2.65
C ILE A 177 2.83 -0.37 2.76
N ASP A 178 2.24 -0.02 3.90
CA ASP A 178 1.73 1.33 4.19
C ASP A 178 2.83 2.39 4.01
N GLU A 179 4.05 2.12 4.51
CA GLU A 179 5.21 3.00 4.33
C GLU A 179 5.63 3.11 2.86
N ILE A 180 5.78 1.97 2.18
CA ILE A 180 6.21 1.93 0.77
C ILE A 180 5.21 2.66 -0.12
N GLU A 181 3.91 2.43 0.07
CA GLU A 181 2.86 3.08 -0.71
C GLU A 181 2.79 4.57 -0.41
N THR A 182 2.93 4.99 0.85
CA THR A 182 2.98 6.41 1.20
C THR A 182 4.16 7.10 0.52
N ALA A 183 5.35 6.48 0.57
CA ALA A 183 6.52 7.01 -0.13
C ALA A 183 6.30 7.08 -1.65
N HIS A 184 5.57 6.11 -2.22
CA HIS A 184 5.21 6.12 -3.63
C HIS A 184 4.24 7.26 -3.97
N MET A 185 3.22 7.51 -3.15
CA MET A 185 2.29 8.63 -3.30
C MET A 185 3.01 9.98 -3.26
N ILE A 186 3.97 10.15 -2.35
CA ILE A 186 4.85 11.33 -2.29
C ILE A 186 5.65 11.47 -3.58
N ARG A 187 6.26 10.38 -4.06
CA ARG A 187 7.04 10.38 -5.30
C ARG A 187 6.19 10.71 -6.54
N LYS A 188 4.91 10.35 -6.53
CA LYS A 188 3.92 10.71 -7.57
C LYS A 188 3.43 12.16 -7.46
N GLY A 189 3.80 12.89 -6.40
CA GLY A 189 3.39 14.28 -6.18
C GLY A 189 1.94 14.40 -5.70
N GLN A 190 1.43 13.42 -4.96
CA GLN A 190 0.02 13.40 -4.55
C GLN A 190 -0.28 14.15 -3.26
N LEU A 191 0.70 14.31 -2.37
CA LEU A 191 0.48 14.77 -1.00
C LEU A 191 0.86 16.24 -0.75
N SER A 192 1.47 16.92 -1.72
CA SER A 192 1.99 18.27 -1.49
C SER A 192 2.03 19.14 -2.74
N GLU A 193 2.11 20.44 -2.48
CA GLU A 193 2.48 21.47 -3.45
C GLU A 193 3.94 21.28 -3.91
N GLU A 194 4.19 21.65 -5.17
CA GLU A 194 5.49 21.54 -5.82
C GLU A 194 6.61 22.17 -4.96
N ASN A 195 7.75 21.46 -4.83
CA ASN A 195 9.02 21.89 -4.19
C ASN A 195 9.34 21.48 -2.74
N ILE A 196 8.55 20.64 -2.06
CA ILE A 196 8.95 20.09 -0.75
C ILE A 196 9.72 18.76 -0.91
N PRO A 197 10.91 18.58 -0.32
CA PRO A 197 11.61 17.28 -0.33
C PRO A 197 10.77 16.16 0.30
N ALA A 198 10.80 14.96 -0.30
CA ALA A 198 9.97 13.82 0.09
C ALA A 198 10.06 13.46 1.59
N TYR A 199 11.26 13.51 2.18
CA TYR A 199 11.44 13.20 3.61
C TYR A 199 10.73 14.21 4.51
N LYS A 200 10.67 15.50 4.13
CA LYS A 200 9.94 16.53 4.90
C LYS A 200 8.43 16.30 4.82
N GLN A 201 7.92 15.90 3.66
CA GLN A 201 6.51 15.54 3.49
C GLN A 201 6.15 14.34 4.38
N PHE A 202 6.99 13.31 4.38
CA PHE A 202 6.78 12.14 5.22
C PHE A 202 6.78 12.48 6.72
N MET A 203 7.73 13.32 7.16
CA MET A 203 7.78 13.80 8.55
C MET A 203 6.55 14.63 8.93
N ALA A 204 6.03 15.48 8.02
CA ALA A 204 4.80 16.24 8.27
C ALA A 204 3.57 15.34 8.47
N LEU A 205 3.57 14.14 7.89
CA LEU A 205 2.52 13.15 8.12
C LEU A 205 2.64 12.49 9.50
N ALA A 206 3.85 12.29 10.00
CA ALA A 206 4.09 11.63 11.29
C ALA A 206 3.62 12.43 12.53
N GLY A 207 3.50 13.76 12.41
CA GLY A 207 3.08 14.65 13.50
C GLY A 207 4.26 15.26 14.22
#